data_AF-A0A259IWI7-F1
#
_entry.id   AF-A0A259IWI7-F1
#
_cell.length_a   1.000
_cell.length_b   1.000
_cell.length_c   1.000
_cell.angle_alpha   90.00
_cell.angle_beta   90.00
_cell.angle_gamma   90.00
#
_symmetry.space_group_name_H-M   'P 1'
#
loop_
_entity.id
_entity.type
_entity.pdbx_description
1 polymer ?
#
loop_
_entity_poly.entity_id
_entity_poly.type
_entity_poly.pdbx_seq_one_letter_code
_entity_poly.pdbx_strand_id
1 'polypeptide(L)'
;MLYLWIKALHVMAVIAWMASLFYLPRLFVYHCDAPKGSAQSETFKVMERRLLKAISNPAMIVTWLAGGFLIYEGGWISAPWLHAKLVLVL
;
A
#
# COMPACT_ATOMS: atom_id res chain seq x y z
N MET A 1 -16.83 3.12 19.23
CA MET A 1 -15.92 1.95 19.34
C MET A 1 -15.47 1.45 17.98
N LEU A 2 -16.39 1.24 17.03
CA LEU A 2 -16.06 0.80 15.66
C LEU A 2 -15.09 1.75 14.93
N TYR A 3 -15.32 3.06 15.03
CA TYR A 3 -14.43 4.09 14.47
C TYR A 3 -12.94 3.87 14.81
N LEU A 4 -12.60 3.60 16.07
CA LEU A 4 -11.20 3.42 16.50
C LEU A 4 -10.58 2.15 15.93
N TRP A 5 -11.36 1.07 15.82
CA TRP A 5 -10.91 -0.17 15.19
C TRP A 5 -10.67 0.02 13.69
N ILE A 6 -11.55 0.74 13.00
CA ILE A 6 -11.37 1.03 11.57
C ILE A 6 -10.20 1.99 11.36
N LYS A 7 -9.99 2.95 12.26
CA LYS A 7 -8.79 3.81 12.25
C LYS A 7 -7.52 2.99 12.44
N ALA A 8 -7.49 2.04 13.36
CA ALA A 8 -6.36 1.13 13.53
C ALA A 8 -6.12 0.28 12.28
N LEU A 9 -7.18 -0.30 11.70
CA LEU A 9 -7.11 -1.07 10.45
C LEU A 9 -6.54 -0.24 9.29
N HIS A 10 -7.04 0.99 9.12
CA HIS A 10 -6.55 1.92 8.09
C HIS A 10 -5.06 2.20 8.27
N VAL A 11 -4.61 2.50 9.48
CA VAL A 11 -3.18 2.79 9.74
C VAL A 11 -2.31 1.55 9.49
N MET A 12 -2.72 0.36 9.93
CA MET A 12 -1.98 -0.87 9.65
C MET A 12 -1.88 -1.15 8.14
N ALA A 13 -2.98 -0.96 7.40
CA ALA A 13 -3.00 -1.13 5.95
C ALA A 13 -2.09 -0.13 5.24
N VAL A 14 -2.08 1.14 5.66
CA VAL A 14 -1.18 2.18 5.14
C VAL A 14 0.28 1.78 5.35
N ILE A 15 0.64 1.33 6.56
CA ILE A 15 2.02 0.92 6.88
C ILE A 15 2.44 -0.27 5.99
N ALA A 16 1.59 -1.29 5.86
CA ALA A 16 1.87 -2.45 5.01
C ALA A 16 2.03 -2.04 3.53
N TRP A 17 1.18 -1.14 3.04
CA TRP A 17 1.24 -0.64 1.67
C TRP A 17 2.53 0.16 1.43
N MET A 18 2.87 1.09 2.31
CA MET A 18 4.10 1.89 2.21
C MET A 18 5.36 1.01 2.29
N ALA A 19 5.41 0.06 3.23
CA ALA A 19 6.55 -0.86 3.35
C ALA A 19 6.79 -1.66 2.05
N SER A 20 5.71 -2.10 1.41
CA SER A 20 5.76 -2.79 0.12
C SER A 20 6.30 -1.88 -1.00
N LEU A 21 5.78 -0.65 -1.10
CA LEU A 21 6.22 0.34 -2.09
C LEU A 21 7.69 0.74 -1.93
N PHE A 22 8.21 0.81 -0.70
CA PHE A 22 9.63 1.11 -0.46
C PHE A 22 10.55 -0.08 -0.75
N TYR A 23 10.10 -1.31 -0.52
CA TYR A 23 10.92 -2.51 -0.72
C TYR A 23 10.98 -2.95 -2.19
N LEU A 24 9.91 -2.74 -2.94
CA LEU A 24 9.76 -3.20 -4.32
C LEU A 24 10.82 -2.63 -5.31
N PRO A 25 11.16 -1.32 -5.31
CA PRO A 25 12.17 -0.77 -6.22
C PRO A 25 13.54 -1.42 -6.05
N ARG A 26 13.94 -1.70 -4.81
CA ARG A 26 15.21 -2.39 -4.51
C ARG A 26 15.23 -3.80 -5.10
N LEU A 27 14.10 -4.49 -5.04
CA LEU A 27 13.95 -5.82 -5.61
C LEU A 27 14.09 -5.77 -7.15
N PHE A 28 13.49 -4.76 -7.79
CA PHE A 28 13.63 -4.55 -9.24
C PHE A 28 15.07 -4.28 -9.67
N VAL A 29 15.82 -3.47 -8.92
CA VAL A 29 17.25 -3.23 -9.21
C VAL A 29 18.01 -4.56 -9.19
N TYR A 30 17.85 -5.38 -8.16
CA TYR A 30 18.51 -6.69 -8.09
C TYR A 30 18.06 -7.66 -9.18
N HIS A 31 16.83 -7.55 -9.65
CA HIS A 31 16.35 -8.36 -10.77
C HIS A 31 16.96 -7.91 -12.11
N CYS A 32 17.14 -6.61 -12.34
CA CYS A 32 17.84 -6.12 -13.53
C CYS A 32 19.29 -6.59 -13.60
N ASP A 33 19.97 -6.72 -12.46
CA ASP A 33 21.35 -7.20 -12.37
C ASP A 33 21.46 -8.73 -12.55
N ALA A 34 20.36 -9.47 -12.37
CA ALA A 34 20.36 -10.93 -12.48
C ALA A 34 20.37 -11.38 -13.96
N PRO A 35 21.17 -12.40 -14.33
CA PRO A 35 21.12 -12.97 -15.67
C PRO A 35 19.73 -13.48 -16.02
N LYS A 36 19.25 -13.16 -17.23
CA LYS A 36 17.93 -13.58 -17.72
C LYS A 36 17.82 -15.11 -17.68
N GLY A 37 16.74 -15.61 -17.05
CA GLY A 37 16.48 -17.05 -16.93
C GLY A 37 17.30 -17.76 -15.85
N SER A 38 18.09 -17.02 -15.05
CA SER A 38 18.72 -17.59 -13.85
C SER A 38 17.68 -17.95 -12.78
N ALA A 39 18.02 -18.90 -11.89
CA ALA A 39 17.18 -19.24 -10.74
C ALA A 39 16.89 -18.02 -9.84
N GLN A 40 17.83 -17.07 -9.78
CA GLN A 40 17.67 -15.81 -9.06
C GLN A 40 16.61 -14.90 -9.71
N SER A 41 16.63 -14.75 -11.04
CA SER A 41 15.60 -13.99 -11.78
C SER A 41 14.21 -14.58 -11.59
N GLU A 42 14.06 -15.91 -11.65
CA GLU A 42 12.76 -16.55 -11.41
C GLU A 42 12.26 -16.36 -9.97
N THR A 43 13.18 -16.38 -9.00
CA THR A 43 12.87 -16.10 -7.60
C THR A 43 12.39 -14.65 -7.42
N PHE A 44 13.07 -13.67 -8.03
CA PHE A 44 12.66 -12.27 -7.97
C PHE A 44 11.30 -12.04 -8.60
N LYS A 45 10.98 -12.65 -9.76
CA LYS A 45 9.64 -12.57 -10.35
C LYS A 45 8.54 -13.02 -9.39
N VAL A 46 8.78 -14.10 -8.63
CA VAL A 46 7.82 -14.60 -7.64
C VAL A 46 7.70 -13.63 -6.47
N MET A 47 8.82 -13.13 -5.95
CA MET A 47 8.84 -12.17 -4.84
C MET A 47 8.13 -10.86 -5.22
N GLU A 48 8.45 -10.27 -6.36
CA GLU A 48 7.82 -9.05 -6.89
C GLU A 48 6.32 -9.24 -7.06
N ARG A 49 5.89 -10.35 -7.68
CA ARG A 49 4.48 -10.65 -7.91
C ARG A 49 3.71 -10.81 -6.59
N ARG A 50 4.28 -11.52 -5.61
CA ARG A 50 3.65 -11.70 -4.29
C ARG A 50 3.57 -10.36 -3.55
N LEU A 51 4.65 -9.61 -3.55
CA LEU A 51 4.73 -8.31 -2.88
C LEU A 51 3.70 -7.32 -3.47
N LEU A 52 3.57 -7.28 -4.79
CA LEU A 52 2.57 -6.46 -5.47
C LEU A 52 1.14 -6.99 -5.28
N LYS A 53 0.86 -8.22 -5.73
CA LYS A 53 -0.52 -8.71 -5.82
C LYS A 53 -1.09 -9.21 -4.50
N ALA A 54 -0.28 -9.78 -3.62
CA ALA A 54 -0.76 -10.37 -2.37
C ALA A 54 -0.63 -9.42 -1.17
N ILE A 55 0.29 -8.45 -1.21
CA ILE A 55 0.52 -7.52 -0.09
C ILE A 55 0.10 -6.10 -0.46
N SER A 56 0.73 -5.50 -1.47
CA SER A 56 0.53 -4.10 -1.84
C SER A 56 -0.92 -3.81 -2.25
N ASN A 57 -1.44 -4.53 -3.24
CA ASN A 57 -2.76 -4.25 -3.81
C ASN A 57 -3.88 -4.43 -2.77
N PRO A 58 -3.93 -5.52 -1.98
CA PRO A 58 -4.94 -5.64 -0.93
C PRO A 58 -4.80 -4.56 0.15
N ALA A 59 -3.57 -4.23 0.58
CA ALA A 59 -3.34 -3.18 1.57
C ALA A 59 -3.78 -1.80 1.07
N MET A 60 -3.53 -1.48 -0.21
CA MET A 60 -4.02 -0.28 -0.87
C MET A 60 -5.55 -0.23 -0.88
N ILE A 61 -6.21 -1.32 -1.29
CA ILE A 61 -7.68 -1.39 -1.32
C ILE A 61 -8.26 -1.15 0.08
N VAL A 62 -7.74 -1.85 1.10
CA VAL A 62 -8.17 -1.68 2.49
C VAL A 62 -7.93 -0.25 2.97
N THR A 63 -6.80 0.35 2.63
CA THR A 63 -6.47 1.74 2.96
C THR A 63 -7.53 2.70 2.42
N TRP A 64 -7.88 2.59 1.13
CA TRP A 64 -8.87 3.46 0.51
C TRP A 64 -10.28 3.25 1.07
N LEU A 65 -10.71 2.00 1.24
CA LEU A 65 -12.05 1.69 1.76
C LEU A 65 -12.20 2.16 3.22
N ALA A 66 -11.24 1.82 4.08
CA ALA A 66 -11.27 2.25 5.48
C ALA A 66 -11.10 3.77 5.61
N GLY A 67 -10.27 4.39 4.76
CA GLY A 67 -10.10 5.85 4.72
C GLY A 67 -11.38 6.58 4.32
N GLY A 68 -12.07 6.10 3.27
CA GLY A 68 -13.35 6.62 2.84
C GLY A 68 -14.43 6.51 3.92
N PHE A 69 -14.48 5.37 4.62
CA PHE A 69 -15.38 5.19 5.75
C PHE A 69 -15.11 6.19 6.89
N LEU A 70 -13.83 6.41 7.26
CA LEU A 70 -13.46 7.36 8.30
C LEU A 70 -13.79 8.81 7.95
N ILE A 71 -13.67 9.18 6.66
CA ILE A 71 -14.08 10.51 6.17
C ILE A 71 -15.58 10.71 6.34
N TYR A 72 -16.37 9.70 5.98
CA TYR A 72 -17.82 9.72 6.11
C TYR A 72 -18.26 9.77 7.58
N GLU A 73 -17.79 8.86 8.43
CA GLU A 73 -18.18 8.82 9.86
C GLU A 73 -17.66 10.05 10.63
N GLY A 74 -16.49 10.58 10.25
CA GLY A 74 -15.92 11.78 10.87
C GLY A 74 -16.54 13.11 10.40
N GLY A 75 -17.30 13.11 9.30
CA GLY A 75 -17.86 14.35 8.71
C GLY A 75 -16.79 15.31 8.17
N TRP A 76 -15.63 14.81 7.76
CA TRP A 76 -14.46 15.63 7.41
C TRP A 76 -14.39 16.08 5.95
N ILE A 77 -15.45 15.85 5.17
CA ILE A 77 -15.49 16.15 3.73
C ILE A 77 -15.13 17.61 3.43
N SER A 78 -15.51 18.54 4.31
CA SER A 78 -15.25 19.98 4.19
C SER A 78 -13.94 20.44 4.83
N ALA A 79 -13.14 19.52 5.40
CA ALA A 79 -11.93 19.89 6.10
C ALA A 79 -10.76 20.15 5.11
N PRO A 80 -10.14 21.35 5.09
CA PRO A 80 -9.10 21.68 4.11
C PRO A 80 -7.90 20.73 4.12
N TRP A 81 -7.50 20.25 5.31
CA TRP A 81 -6.40 19.30 5.47
C TRP A 81 -6.68 17.95 4.80
N LEU A 82 -7.95 17.55 4.68
CA LEU A 82 -8.33 16.29 4.05
C LEU A 82 -8.09 16.36 2.54
N HIS A 83 -8.49 17.45 1.91
CA HIS A 83 -8.26 17.66 0.48
C HIS A 83 -6.76 17.66 0.17
N ALA A 84 -5.94 18.36 0.97
CA ALA A 84 -4.49 18.34 0.83
C ALA A 84 -3.92 16.91 0.96
N LYS A 85 -4.39 16.14 1.95
CA LYS A 85 -3.97 14.75 2.15
C LYS A 85 -4.31 13.87 0.94
N LEU A 86 -5.53 13.98 0.40
CA LEU A 86 -5.97 13.16 -0.74
C LEU A 86 -5.19 13.50 -2.02
N VAL A 87 -4.89 14.78 -2.26
CA VAL A 87 -4.08 15.21 -3.41
C VAL A 87 -2.66 14.67 -3.33
N LEU A 88 -2.07 14.59 -2.15
CA LEU A 88 -0.70 14.08 -1.99
C LEU A 88 -0.59 12.56 -2.12
N VAL A 89 -1.70 11.82 -1.94
CA VAL A 89 -1.72 10.35 -2.00
C VAL A 89 -2.06 9.83 -3.40
N LEU A 90 -2.76 10.63 -4.21
CA LEU A 90 -3.07 10.35 -5.62
C LEU A 90 -1.86 10.63 -6.52
#